data_AF-A0A9D2UYK1-F1
#
_entry.id   AF-A0A9D2UYK1-F1
#
_cell.length_a   1.000
_cell.length_b   1.000
_cell.length_c   1.000
_cell.angle_alpha   90.00
_cell.angle_beta   90.00
_cell.angle_gamma   90.00
#
_symmetry.space_group_name_H-M   'P 1'
#
loop_
_entity.id
_entity.type
_entity.pdbx_description
1 polymer ?
#
loop_
_entity_poly.entity_id
_entity_poly.type
_entity_poly.pdbx_seq_one_letter_code
_entity_poly.pdbx_strand_id
1 'polypeptide(L)'
;MSREYQAYYELERKRKAELEKKKAAELAEKLYGRYQSQLEAMVRKGYEAYIPDEIGRLSSDLDSVRTMLAADRAIEARNLTRHIGAYIGSIDVIANAAIARYERTERMRSEQERVRKMRRGSSLMDVYYELVGAIDDPVVINFALPDLERIQHEIEGGMASEASIRQSIASVISKAEADSEQFKREEEERRRKACLSSQLEDAAALIEGKRFESKETTEGFADRIAALKRMLATGDIQDDSLGEEIGQLGQQIEDAVIEEEVRREAVRAIYQQLRSQEFTVEAPRRFVTEGSDYVRIVARRPSGRRVVCEVDNHGALKYRFDKYEGMTCLKDIEKFNIDLERVYSLKLSEERVLWSNPDRLAKDAYNAVSEDRRTL
;
A
#
# COMPACT_ATOMS: atom_id res chain seq x y z
N MET A 1 -29.23 -14.50 38.42
CA MET A 1 -29.61 -13.83 37.18
C MET A 1 -28.38 -13.77 36.29
N SER A 2 -28.51 -14.24 35.06
CA SER A 2 -27.48 -14.13 34.02
C SER A 2 -28.07 -13.31 32.88
N ARG A 3 -27.27 -12.41 32.29
CA ARG A 3 -27.67 -11.59 31.13
C ARG A 3 -26.54 -11.49 30.13
N GLU A 4 -26.91 -11.50 28.85
CA GLU A 4 -26.03 -11.36 27.71
C GLU A 4 -26.47 -10.17 26.86
N TYR A 5 -25.49 -9.36 26.50
CA TYR A 5 -25.65 -8.14 25.74
C TYR A 5 -24.73 -8.18 24.52
N GLN A 6 -25.18 -7.54 23.45
CA GLN A 6 -24.36 -7.19 22.30
C GLN A 6 -24.45 -5.69 22.11
N ALA A 7 -23.30 -5.03 22.01
CA ALA A 7 -23.18 -3.62 21.70
C ALA A 7 -22.10 -3.45 20.63
N TYR A 8 -22.16 -2.36 19.88
CA TYR A 8 -21.03 -1.92 19.07
C TYR A 8 -20.18 -0.96 19.89
N TYR A 9 -18.85 -1.12 19.85
CA TYR A 9 -17.92 -0.20 20.45
C TYR A 9 -17.34 0.72 19.38
N GLU A 10 -17.44 2.02 19.62
CA GLU A 10 -16.76 3.03 18.85
C GLU A 10 -15.70 3.68 19.74
N LEU A 11 -14.44 3.63 19.29
CA LEU A 11 -13.40 4.46 19.88
C LEU A 11 -13.72 5.92 19.55
N GLU A 12 -13.52 6.84 20.49
CA GLU A 12 -13.70 8.26 20.20
C GLU A 12 -12.92 8.69 18.95
N ARG A 13 -13.57 9.51 18.09
CA ARG A 13 -12.99 9.98 16.82
C ARG A 13 -11.57 10.54 16.98
N LYS A 14 -11.30 11.26 18.08
CA LYS A 14 -9.97 11.82 18.37
C LYS A 14 -8.93 10.73 18.57
N ARG A 15 -9.26 9.70 19.34
CA ARG A 15 -8.33 8.62 19.67
C ARG A 15 -8.11 7.67 18.49
N LYS A 16 -9.15 7.43 17.69
CA LYS A 16 -9.00 6.74 16.40
C LYS A 16 -8.09 7.52 15.46
N ALA A 17 -8.28 8.84 15.35
CA ALA A 17 -7.42 9.70 14.54
C ALA A 17 -5.96 9.71 15.03
N GLU A 18 -5.73 9.64 16.36
CA GLU A 18 -4.38 9.49 16.92
C GLU A 18 -3.72 8.16 16.56
N LEU A 19 -4.48 7.05 16.59
CA LEU A 19 -4.00 5.74 16.14
C LEU A 19 -3.66 5.76 14.64
N GLU A 20 -4.57 6.28 13.81
CA GLU A 20 -4.36 6.43 12.36
C GLU A 20 -3.10 7.25 12.08
N LYS A 21 -2.93 8.38 12.77
CA LYS A 21 -1.76 9.25 12.65
C LYS A 21 -0.47 8.53 13.03
N LYS A 22 -0.48 7.79 14.16
CA LYS A 22 0.66 6.99 14.60
C LYS A 22 1.03 5.92 13.57
N LYS A 23 0.04 5.24 12.99
CA LYS A 23 0.28 4.20 11.97
C LYS A 23 0.76 4.80 10.66
N ALA A 24 0.24 5.96 10.27
CA ALA A 24 0.75 6.70 9.13
C ALA A 24 2.22 7.09 9.32
N ALA A 25 2.62 7.51 10.53
CA ALA A 25 4.02 7.81 10.85
C ALA A 25 4.92 6.55 10.76
N GLU A 26 4.53 5.45 11.41
CA GLU A 26 5.26 4.17 11.35
C GLU A 26 5.45 3.69 9.91
N LEU A 27 4.42 3.83 9.07
CA LEU A 27 4.46 3.44 7.66
C LEU A 27 5.40 4.34 6.85
N ALA A 28 5.23 5.65 7.00
CA ALA A 28 6.05 6.63 6.30
C ALA A 28 7.53 6.50 6.67
N GLU A 29 7.86 6.27 7.95
CA GLU A 29 9.24 6.02 8.41
C GLU A 29 9.85 4.77 7.78
N LYS A 30 9.08 3.67 7.72
CA LYS A 30 9.53 2.41 7.14
C LYS A 30 9.85 2.56 5.64
N LEU A 31 8.93 3.17 4.88
CA LEU A 31 9.13 3.41 3.46
C LEU A 31 10.24 4.43 3.20
N TYR A 32 10.30 5.50 4.01
CA TYR A 32 11.38 6.48 3.94
C TYR A 32 12.76 5.83 4.07
N GLY A 33 12.97 4.97 5.07
CA GLY A 33 14.27 4.29 5.25
C GLY A 33 14.65 3.39 4.06
N ARG A 34 13.65 2.73 3.47
CA ARG A 34 13.84 1.94 2.25
C ARG A 34 14.22 2.81 1.05
N TYR A 35 13.46 3.88 0.79
CA TYR A 35 13.70 4.76 -0.35
C TYR A 35 15.01 5.54 -0.20
N GLN A 36 15.40 5.91 1.02
CA GLN A 36 16.71 6.48 1.30
C GLN A 36 17.84 5.49 0.93
N SER A 37 17.70 4.21 1.29
CA SER A 37 18.67 3.17 0.93
C SER A 37 18.74 2.96 -0.60
N GLN A 38 17.62 3.07 -1.30
CA GLN A 38 17.55 3.01 -2.77
C GLN A 38 18.24 4.23 -3.40
N LEU A 39 17.99 5.45 -2.91
CA LEU A 39 18.67 6.67 -3.36
C LEU A 39 20.19 6.54 -3.18
N GLU A 40 20.66 6.09 -2.02
CA GLU A 40 22.08 5.87 -1.76
C GLU A 40 22.69 4.81 -2.70
N ALA A 41 21.93 3.79 -3.08
CA ALA A 41 22.35 2.82 -4.09
C ALA A 41 22.45 3.46 -5.49
N MET A 42 21.47 4.29 -5.88
CA MET A 42 21.46 5.01 -7.16
C MET A 42 22.61 6.00 -7.27
N VAL A 43 22.91 6.74 -6.19
CA VAL A 43 24.07 7.65 -6.12
C VAL A 43 25.37 6.88 -6.26
N ARG A 44 25.52 5.72 -5.59
CA ARG A 44 26.71 4.85 -5.74
C ARG A 44 26.88 4.30 -7.16
N LYS A 45 25.79 4.07 -7.88
CA LYS A 45 25.83 3.69 -9.31
C LYS A 45 26.21 4.87 -10.23
N GLY A 46 26.32 6.10 -9.70
CA GLY A 46 26.68 7.28 -10.47
C GLY A 46 25.53 7.86 -11.31
N TYR A 47 24.28 7.53 -10.97
CA TYR A 47 23.11 7.98 -11.75
C TYR A 47 22.96 9.50 -11.79
N GLU A 48 23.42 10.21 -10.77
CA GLU A 48 23.41 11.68 -10.70
C GLU A 48 24.07 12.35 -11.91
N ALA A 49 25.10 11.74 -12.51
CA ALA A 49 25.78 12.28 -13.69
C ALA A 49 24.92 12.19 -14.97
N TYR A 50 23.94 11.28 -15.01
CA TYR A 50 23.15 10.99 -16.21
C TYR A 50 21.70 11.44 -16.10
N ILE A 51 21.13 11.45 -14.89
CA ILE A 51 19.73 11.79 -14.59
C ILE A 51 19.63 12.71 -13.35
N PRO A 52 20.26 13.91 -13.38
CA PRO A 52 20.34 14.79 -12.22
C PRO A 52 18.97 15.29 -11.75
N ASP A 53 18.02 15.50 -12.66
CA ASP A 53 16.69 16.02 -12.35
C ASP A 53 15.85 14.98 -11.58
N GLU A 54 15.91 13.72 -11.99
CA GLU A 54 15.19 12.61 -11.35
C GLU A 54 15.75 12.31 -9.95
N ILE A 55 17.09 12.31 -9.81
CA ILE A 55 17.76 12.10 -8.51
C ILE A 55 17.48 13.29 -7.59
N GLY A 56 17.56 14.52 -8.11
CA GLY A 56 17.25 15.74 -7.36
C GLY A 56 15.80 15.78 -6.88
N ARG A 57 14.84 15.39 -7.74
CA ARG A 57 13.43 15.25 -7.35
C ARG A 57 13.25 14.22 -6.24
N LEU A 58 13.84 13.04 -6.37
CA LEU A 58 13.73 11.99 -5.34
C LEU A 58 14.31 12.47 -3.99
N SER A 59 15.48 13.13 -4.02
CA SER A 59 16.08 13.70 -2.81
C SER A 59 15.17 14.74 -2.16
N SER A 60 14.62 15.68 -2.94
CA SER A 60 13.73 16.73 -2.45
C SER A 60 12.43 16.16 -1.87
N ASP A 61 11.85 15.14 -2.50
CA ASP A 61 10.65 14.47 -2.00
C ASP A 61 10.94 13.76 -0.67
N LEU A 62 12.09 13.08 -0.53
CA LEU A 62 12.49 12.43 0.72
C LEU A 62 12.77 13.44 1.85
N ASP A 63 13.43 14.56 1.56
CA ASP A 63 13.63 15.64 2.53
C ASP A 63 12.28 16.24 2.99
N SER A 64 11.32 16.34 2.08
CA SER A 64 9.96 16.77 2.38
C SER A 64 9.25 15.77 3.31
N VAL A 65 9.36 14.46 3.05
CA VAL A 65 8.83 13.41 3.94
C VAL A 65 9.42 13.56 5.34
N ARG A 66 10.74 13.71 5.46
CA ARG A 66 11.44 13.86 6.74
C ARG A 66 10.96 15.10 7.50
N THR A 67 10.78 16.22 6.79
CA THR A 67 10.29 17.47 7.37
C THR A 67 8.84 17.34 7.85
N MET A 68 7.98 16.67 7.08
CA MET A 68 6.60 16.41 7.46
C MET A 68 6.49 15.52 8.71
N LEU A 69 7.34 14.48 8.82
CA LEU A 69 7.41 13.64 10.01
C LEU A 69 7.86 14.44 11.24
N ALA A 70 8.87 15.30 11.11
CA ALA A 70 9.33 16.17 12.19
C ALA A 70 8.27 17.21 12.63
N ALA A 71 7.44 17.68 11.68
CA ALA A 71 6.35 18.63 11.92
C ALA A 71 5.03 17.96 12.34
N ASP A 72 5.04 16.66 12.67
CA ASP A 72 3.88 15.91 13.15
C ASP A 72 2.72 15.84 12.10
N ARG A 73 3.07 15.92 10.80
CA ARG A 73 2.18 15.82 9.63
C ARG A 73 2.24 14.42 9.00
N ALA A 74 2.03 13.39 9.82
CA ALA A 74 2.24 12.00 9.44
C ALA A 74 1.39 11.50 8.26
N ILE A 75 0.14 11.96 8.14
CA ILE A 75 -0.77 11.57 7.05
C ILE A 75 -0.25 12.08 5.70
N GLU A 76 0.29 13.30 5.69
CA GLU A 76 0.85 13.90 4.48
C GLU A 76 2.17 13.23 4.09
N ALA A 77 3.03 12.95 5.08
CA ALA A 77 4.25 12.17 4.88
C ALA A 77 3.94 10.81 4.25
N ARG A 78 2.92 10.11 4.77
CA ARG A 78 2.43 8.84 4.21
C ARG A 78 1.99 8.99 2.75
N ASN A 79 1.18 10.00 2.44
CA ASN A 79 0.72 10.23 1.06
C ASN A 79 1.89 10.50 0.11
N LEU A 80 2.86 11.30 0.54
CA LEU A 80 4.05 11.57 -0.25
C LEU A 80 4.90 10.30 -0.46
N THR A 81 5.04 9.43 0.54
CA THR A 81 5.73 8.13 0.34
C THR A 81 5.04 7.25 -0.70
N ARG A 82 3.70 7.22 -0.76
CA ARG A 82 2.98 6.49 -1.84
C ARG A 82 3.27 7.08 -3.22
N HIS A 83 3.34 8.42 -3.32
CA HIS A 83 3.71 9.10 -4.55
C HIS A 83 5.14 8.76 -4.98
N ILE A 84 6.10 8.72 -4.04
CA ILE A 84 7.47 8.27 -4.31
C ILE A 84 7.48 6.82 -4.83
N GLY A 85 6.77 5.92 -4.16
CA GLY A 85 6.63 4.52 -4.59
C GLY A 85 6.09 4.37 -6.03
N ALA A 86 5.24 5.30 -6.48
CA ALA A 86 4.67 5.32 -7.81
C ALA A 86 5.63 5.76 -8.93
N TYR A 87 6.85 6.19 -8.63
CA TYR A 87 7.84 6.49 -9.67
C TYR A 87 9.23 5.92 -9.40
N ILE A 88 9.61 5.65 -8.15
CA ILE A 88 10.97 5.24 -7.78
C ILE A 88 11.44 3.98 -8.52
N GLY A 89 10.53 3.02 -8.77
CA GLY A 89 10.82 1.82 -9.54
C GLY A 89 11.22 2.08 -10.99
N SER A 90 10.79 3.20 -11.58
CA SER A 90 11.15 3.57 -12.96
C SER A 90 12.54 4.21 -13.08
N ILE A 91 13.13 4.68 -11.97
CA ILE A 91 14.38 5.45 -12.00
C ILE A 91 15.55 4.60 -12.50
N ASP A 92 15.66 3.33 -12.08
CA ASP A 92 16.69 2.43 -12.61
C ASP A 92 16.56 2.24 -14.14
N VAL A 93 15.32 2.16 -14.66
CA VAL A 93 15.08 2.03 -16.10
C VAL A 93 15.51 3.30 -16.83
N ILE A 94 15.13 4.47 -16.32
CA ILE A 94 15.47 5.77 -16.90
C ILE A 94 17.00 5.98 -16.88
N ALA A 95 17.65 5.69 -15.75
CA ALA A 95 19.09 5.83 -15.59
C ALA A 95 19.86 4.96 -16.57
N ASN A 96 19.52 3.67 -16.65
CA ASN A 96 20.23 2.74 -17.54
C ASN A 96 20.01 3.09 -19.02
N ALA A 97 18.81 3.59 -19.38
CA ALA A 97 18.56 4.10 -20.72
C ALA A 97 19.40 5.36 -21.02
N ALA A 98 19.52 6.28 -20.07
CA ALA A 98 20.34 7.49 -20.21
C ALA A 98 21.83 7.16 -20.35
N ILE A 99 22.35 6.23 -19.54
CA ILE A 99 23.74 5.73 -19.63
C ILE A 99 24.00 5.12 -21.00
N ALA A 100 23.13 4.22 -21.44
CA ALA A 100 23.27 3.57 -22.75
C ALA A 100 23.23 4.60 -23.89
N ARG A 101 22.38 5.63 -23.79
CA ARG A 101 22.34 6.74 -24.75
C ARG A 101 23.64 7.51 -24.77
N TYR A 102 24.17 7.87 -23.60
CA TYR A 102 25.43 8.61 -23.48
C TYR A 102 26.61 7.84 -24.09
N GLU A 103 26.77 6.57 -23.72
CA GLU A 103 27.84 5.71 -24.26
C GLU A 103 27.76 5.57 -25.78
N ARG A 104 26.56 5.43 -26.34
CA ARG A 104 26.35 5.37 -27.80
C ARG A 104 26.73 6.69 -28.46
N THR A 105 26.29 7.82 -27.91
CA THR A 105 26.62 9.14 -28.49
C THR A 105 28.12 9.42 -28.48
N GLU A 106 28.84 9.00 -27.43
CA GLU A 106 30.29 9.18 -27.35
C GLU A 106 31.05 8.30 -28.36
N ARG A 107 30.58 7.07 -28.60
CA ARG A 107 31.12 6.20 -29.67
C ARG A 107 30.90 6.83 -31.05
N MET A 108 29.68 7.29 -31.32
CA MET A 108 29.33 7.94 -32.59
C MET A 108 30.13 9.22 -32.83
N ARG A 109 30.31 10.08 -31.81
CA ARG A 109 31.15 11.28 -31.92
C ARG A 109 32.60 10.92 -32.27
N SER A 110 33.16 9.95 -31.57
CA SER A 110 34.53 9.49 -31.79
C SER A 110 34.73 8.94 -33.21
N GLU A 111 33.74 8.22 -33.74
CA GLU A 111 33.77 7.66 -35.09
C GLU A 111 33.51 8.72 -36.17
N GLN A 112 32.55 9.62 -35.97
CA GLN A 112 32.27 10.74 -36.86
C GLN A 112 33.45 11.70 -36.96
N GLU A 113 34.17 11.96 -35.86
CA GLU A 113 35.41 12.76 -35.91
C GLU A 113 36.51 12.10 -36.74
N ARG A 114 36.58 10.75 -36.78
CA ARG A 114 37.50 10.02 -37.65
C ARG A 114 37.09 10.12 -39.12
N VAL A 115 35.80 9.97 -39.42
CA VAL A 115 35.26 10.01 -40.79
C VAL A 115 35.26 11.45 -41.36
N ARG A 116 34.92 12.48 -40.57
CA ARG A 116 34.97 13.90 -40.98
C ARG A 116 36.38 14.36 -41.32
N LYS A 117 37.41 13.83 -40.65
CA LYS A 117 38.81 14.07 -41.03
C LYS A 117 39.17 13.43 -42.39
N MET A 118 38.38 12.46 -42.85
CA MET A 118 38.69 11.64 -44.02
C MET A 118 37.95 12.06 -45.30
N ARG A 119 36.85 12.81 -45.24
CA ARG A 119 35.98 13.04 -46.42
C ARG A 119 35.58 14.51 -46.62
N ARG A 120 36.02 15.10 -47.74
CA ARG A 120 35.48 16.34 -48.34
C ARG A 120 35.06 16.05 -49.79
N GLY A 121 33.78 16.26 -50.10
CA GLY A 121 33.27 16.73 -51.41
C GLY A 121 32.49 15.74 -52.31
N SER A 122 31.18 15.98 -52.49
CA SER A 122 30.34 15.62 -53.67
C SER A 122 28.93 16.24 -53.52
N SER A 123 28.29 16.71 -54.60
CA SER A 123 26.96 17.37 -54.56
C SER A 123 25.81 16.44 -54.14
N LEU A 124 25.96 15.12 -54.34
CA LEU A 124 25.00 14.12 -53.85
C LEU A 124 25.05 13.98 -52.33
N MET A 125 26.20 14.29 -51.72
CA MET A 125 26.34 14.29 -50.26
C MET A 125 25.62 15.49 -49.65
N ASP A 126 25.52 16.62 -50.36
CA ASP A 126 24.75 17.78 -49.89
C ASP A 126 23.26 17.44 -49.79
N VAL A 127 22.70 16.76 -50.79
CA VAL A 127 21.31 16.26 -50.78
C VAL A 127 21.10 15.22 -49.66
N TYR A 128 22.07 14.33 -49.44
CA TYR A 128 22.03 13.38 -48.34
C TYR A 128 21.97 14.08 -46.97
N TYR A 129 22.83 15.06 -46.73
CA TYR A 129 22.87 15.78 -45.45
C TYR A 129 21.64 16.67 -45.24
N GLU A 130 21.05 17.23 -46.30
CA GLU A 130 19.78 17.96 -46.23
C GLU A 130 18.64 17.04 -45.75
N LEU A 131 18.52 15.84 -46.32
CA LEU A 131 17.45 14.90 -45.98
C LEU A 131 17.63 14.29 -44.59
N VAL A 132 18.86 13.98 -44.18
CA VAL A 132 19.14 13.50 -42.82
C VAL A 132 18.95 14.62 -41.79
N GLY A 133 19.27 15.87 -42.14
CA GLY A 133 19.09 17.03 -41.29
C GLY A 133 17.63 17.42 -41.04
N ALA A 134 16.71 16.92 -41.86
CA ALA A 134 15.27 17.12 -41.70
C ALA A 134 14.62 16.17 -40.68
N ILE A 135 15.38 15.21 -40.10
CA ILE A 135 14.86 14.29 -39.08
C ILE A 135 14.97 14.97 -37.71
N ASP A 136 13.84 15.30 -37.10
CA ASP A 136 13.81 16.00 -35.81
C ASP A 136 14.00 15.06 -34.61
N ASP A 137 13.58 13.78 -34.72
CA ASP A 137 13.59 12.84 -33.60
C ASP A 137 14.92 12.05 -33.50
N PRO A 138 15.70 12.22 -32.41
CA PRO A 138 16.96 11.50 -32.22
C PRO A 138 16.82 9.97 -32.14
N VAL A 139 15.66 9.45 -31.72
CA VAL A 139 15.40 8.01 -31.66
C VAL A 139 15.25 7.44 -33.07
N VAL A 140 14.54 8.15 -33.95
CA VAL A 140 14.39 7.79 -35.36
C VAL A 140 15.74 7.80 -36.07
N ILE A 141 16.56 8.83 -35.83
CA ILE A 141 17.94 8.89 -36.37
C ILE A 141 18.74 7.65 -35.95
N ASN A 142 18.63 7.22 -34.69
CA ASN A 142 19.40 6.09 -34.18
C ASN A 142 18.98 4.75 -34.83
N PHE A 143 17.68 4.54 -35.09
CA PHE A 143 17.22 3.36 -35.83
C PHE A 143 17.57 3.42 -37.32
N ALA A 144 17.58 4.60 -37.90
CA ALA A 144 17.95 4.83 -39.30
C ALA A 144 19.47 4.70 -39.55
N LEU A 145 20.31 4.94 -38.54
CA LEU A 145 21.76 5.12 -38.66
C LEU A 145 22.48 4.00 -39.45
N PRO A 146 22.29 2.70 -39.19
CA PRO A 146 23.00 1.65 -39.93
C PRO A 146 22.61 1.63 -41.42
N ASP A 147 21.34 1.91 -41.73
CA ASP A 147 20.84 1.98 -43.10
C ASP A 147 21.30 3.28 -43.79
N LEU A 148 21.39 4.39 -43.05
CA LEU A 148 21.94 5.68 -43.52
C LEU A 148 23.44 5.59 -43.82
N GLU A 149 24.22 4.83 -43.04
CA GLU A 149 25.63 4.56 -43.30
C GLU A 149 25.81 3.71 -44.56
N ARG A 150 24.95 2.71 -44.79
CA ARG A 150 24.94 1.94 -46.05
C ARG A 150 24.67 2.85 -47.25
N ILE A 151 23.66 3.72 -47.17
CA ILE A 151 23.34 4.69 -48.24
C ILE A 151 24.53 5.63 -48.48
N GLN A 152 25.19 6.08 -47.40
CA GLN A 152 26.39 6.90 -47.52
C GLN A 152 27.51 6.18 -48.31
N HIS A 153 27.77 4.91 -48.01
CA HIS A 153 28.75 4.10 -48.73
C HIS A 153 28.38 3.86 -50.20
N GLU A 154 27.09 3.73 -50.53
CA GLU A 154 26.61 3.59 -51.91
C GLU A 154 26.81 4.87 -52.73
N ILE A 155 26.64 6.06 -52.11
CA ILE A 155 26.88 7.36 -52.74
C ILE A 155 28.37 7.54 -53.05
N GLU A 156 29.23 7.21 -52.10
CA GLU A 156 30.69 7.31 -52.26
C GLU A 156 31.26 6.27 -53.24
N GLY A 157 30.59 5.12 -53.37
CA GLY A 157 30.89 4.11 -54.38
C GLY A 157 30.42 4.47 -55.80
N GLY A 158 29.76 5.62 -55.98
CA GLY A 158 29.27 6.10 -57.28
C GLY A 158 28.10 5.30 -57.86
N MET A 159 27.42 4.51 -57.05
CA MET A 159 26.33 3.63 -57.49
C MET A 159 24.93 4.24 -57.30
N ALA A 160 24.84 5.47 -56.76
CA ALA A 160 23.58 6.10 -56.37
C ALA A 160 23.21 7.29 -57.28
N SER A 161 21.92 7.39 -57.61
CA SER A 161 21.31 8.58 -58.25
C SER A 161 20.52 9.40 -57.23
N GLU A 162 20.31 10.69 -57.47
CA GLU A 162 19.55 11.55 -56.55
C GLU A 162 18.14 11.01 -56.24
N ALA A 163 17.43 10.50 -57.25
CA ALA A 163 16.10 9.90 -57.08
C ALA A 163 16.15 8.63 -56.23
N SER A 164 17.18 7.78 -56.43
CA SER A 164 17.38 6.58 -55.62
C SER A 164 17.73 6.93 -54.17
N ILE A 165 18.50 7.99 -53.94
CA ILE A 165 18.86 8.46 -52.58
C ILE A 165 17.62 8.94 -51.84
N ARG A 166 16.80 9.79 -52.47
CA ARG A 166 15.54 10.30 -51.88
C ARG A 166 14.59 9.16 -51.51
N GLN A 167 14.42 8.18 -52.40
CA GLN A 167 13.54 7.04 -52.15
C GLN A 167 14.07 6.12 -51.05
N SER A 168 15.37 5.78 -51.08
CA SER A 168 15.99 4.94 -50.06
C SER A 168 15.92 5.61 -48.68
N ILE A 169 16.27 6.89 -48.56
CA ILE A 169 16.20 7.62 -47.29
C ILE A 169 14.75 7.71 -46.79
N ALA A 170 13.77 8.00 -47.65
CA ALA A 170 12.36 8.04 -47.24
C ALA A 170 11.87 6.68 -46.71
N SER A 171 12.28 5.57 -47.35
CA SER A 171 11.92 4.22 -46.88
C SER A 171 12.58 3.86 -45.55
N VAL A 172 13.83 4.28 -45.35
CA VAL A 172 14.58 4.09 -44.10
C VAL A 172 13.97 4.91 -42.96
N ILE A 173 13.58 6.16 -43.22
CA ILE A 173 12.91 7.02 -42.24
C ILE A 173 11.58 6.38 -41.83
N SER A 174 10.73 5.99 -42.78
CA SER A 174 9.43 5.39 -42.47
C SER A 174 9.54 4.10 -41.65
N LYS A 175 10.54 3.26 -41.94
CA LYS A 175 10.83 2.07 -41.14
C LYS A 175 11.34 2.44 -39.74
N ALA A 176 12.28 3.38 -39.65
CA ALA A 176 12.84 3.85 -38.38
C ALA A 176 11.81 4.56 -37.49
N GLU A 177 10.81 5.22 -38.08
CA GLU A 177 9.65 5.79 -37.38
C GLU A 177 8.79 4.68 -36.75
N ALA A 178 8.46 3.64 -37.50
CA ALA A 178 7.70 2.50 -36.98
C ALA A 178 8.45 1.76 -35.86
N ASP A 179 9.75 1.50 -36.06
CA ASP A 179 10.60 0.86 -35.04
C ASP A 179 10.77 1.76 -33.80
N SER A 180 10.88 3.08 -34.00
CA SER A 180 10.95 4.08 -32.91
C SER A 180 9.66 4.13 -32.09
N GLU A 181 8.49 4.11 -32.75
CA GLU A 181 7.20 4.06 -32.05
C GLU A 181 7.04 2.77 -31.23
N GLN A 182 7.39 1.62 -31.81
CA GLN A 182 7.33 0.35 -31.09
C GLN A 182 8.28 0.36 -29.89
N PHE A 183 9.51 0.82 -30.09
CA PHE A 183 10.50 0.94 -29.02
C PHE A 183 10.04 1.85 -27.88
N LYS A 184 9.43 3.01 -28.20
CA LYS A 184 8.88 3.93 -27.19
C LYS A 184 7.79 3.24 -26.37
N ARG A 185 6.88 2.49 -27.00
CA ARG A 185 5.83 1.73 -26.31
C ARG A 185 6.43 0.67 -25.38
N GLU A 186 7.40 -0.11 -25.86
CA GLU A 186 8.08 -1.14 -25.04
C GLU A 186 8.85 -0.54 -23.85
N GLU A 187 9.51 0.60 -24.02
CA GLU A 187 10.18 1.32 -22.91
C GLU A 187 9.18 1.86 -21.88
N GLU A 188 8.06 2.43 -22.33
CA GLU A 188 7.00 2.89 -21.44
C GLU A 188 6.40 1.74 -20.62
N GLU A 189 6.08 0.61 -21.26
CA GLU A 189 5.63 -0.60 -20.57
C GLU A 189 6.67 -1.09 -19.56
N ARG A 190 7.96 -1.11 -19.92
CA ARG A 190 9.03 -1.51 -19.01
C ARG A 190 9.12 -0.59 -17.79
N ARG A 191 9.00 0.72 -17.99
CA ARG A 191 8.97 1.71 -16.88
C ARG A 191 7.76 1.50 -15.98
N ARG A 192 6.57 1.28 -16.56
CA ARG A 192 5.34 1.01 -15.81
C ARG A 192 5.46 -0.27 -14.99
N LYS A 193 5.91 -1.37 -15.60
CA LYS A 193 6.12 -2.65 -14.89
C LYS A 193 7.12 -2.52 -13.74
N ALA A 194 8.21 -1.77 -13.93
CA ALA A 194 9.18 -1.52 -12.87
C ALA A 194 8.58 -0.72 -11.69
N CYS A 195 7.70 0.25 -11.97
CA CYS A 195 6.93 0.95 -10.94
C CYS A 195 5.98 0.01 -10.18
N LEU A 196 5.14 -0.74 -10.89
CA LEU A 196 4.18 -1.68 -10.27
C LEU A 196 4.90 -2.75 -9.44
N SER A 197 6.05 -3.23 -9.91
CA SER A 197 6.91 -4.14 -9.17
C SER A 197 7.38 -3.52 -7.85
N SER A 198 7.86 -2.27 -7.88
CA SER A 198 8.28 -1.56 -6.67
C SER A 198 7.12 -1.40 -5.67
N GLN A 199 5.93 -1.03 -6.14
CA GLN A 199 4.74 -0.90 -5.28
C GLN A 199 4.32 -2.24 -4.65
N LEU A 200 4.41 -3.34 -5.39
CA LEU A 200 4.15 -4.69 -4.86
C LEU A 200 5.19 -5.10 -3.80
N GLU A 201 6.44 -4.71 -3.98
CA GLU A 201 7.46 -4.90 -2.95
C GLU A 201 7.19 -4.03 -1.73
N ASP A 202 6.72 -2.80 -1.89
CA ASP A 202 6.31 -1.94 -0.76
C ASP A 202 5.16 -2.58 0.01
N ALA A 203 4.11 -3.04 -0.68
CA ALA A 203 3.00 -3.76 -0.07
C ALA A 203 3.46 -5.03 0.67
N ALA A 204 4.39 -5.79 0.09
CA ALA A 204 4.97 -6.96 0.73
C ALA A 204 5.75 -6.58 2.00
N ALA A 205 6.56 -5.53 1.93
CA ALA A 205 7.30 -5.01 3.07
C ALA A 205 6.35 -4.53 4.17
N LEU A 206 5.17 -3.97 3.85
CA LEU A 206 4.19 -3.57 4.87
C LEU A 206 3.68 -4.74 5.69
N ILE A 207 3.50 -5.91 5.08
CA ILE A 207 3.08 -7.14 5.77
C ILE A 207 4.25 -7.72 6.58
N GLU A 208 5.48 -7.59 6.06
CA GLU A 208 6.67 -8.14 6.70
C GLU A 208 6.93 -7.54 8.09
N GLY A 209 6.88 -8.38 9.11
CA GLY A 209 7.04 -7.99 10.51
C GLY A 209 5.77 -7.49 11.20
N LYS A 210 4.65 -7.28 10.48
CA LYS A 210 3.34 -7.08 11.11
C LYS A 210 2.82 -8.44 11.58
N ARG A 211 2.69 -8.60 12.90
CA ARG A 211 1.89 -9.68 13.47
C ARG A 211 0.42 -9.29 13.40
N PHE A 212 -0.21 -9.50 12.24
CA PHE A 212 -1.65 -9.75 12.26
C PHE A 212 -1.84 -11.01 13.10
N GLU A 213 -2.72 -10.97 14.09
CA GLU A 213 -2.95 -12.15 14.93
C GLU A 213 -3.67 -13.26 14.13
N SER A 214 -4.19 -12.93 12.94
CA SER A 214 -4.76 -13.87 11.99
C SER A 214 -3.69 -14.30 11.00
N LYS A 215 -3.36 -15.59 10.99
CA LYS A 215 -2.55 -16.17 9.92
C LYS A 215 -3.27 -16.10 8.59
N GLU A 216 -4.60 -16.31 8.59
CA GLU A 216 -5.44 -16.33 7.38
C GLU A 216 -5.46 -14.98 6.64
N THR A 217 -5.47 -13.84 7.33
CA THR A 217 -5.43 -12.53 6.64
C THR A 217 -4.03 -12.22 6.10
N THR A 218 -2.99 -12.63 6.83
CA THR A 218 -1.60 -12.43 6.40
C THR A 218 -1.29 -13.29 5.18
N GLU A 219 -1.69 -14.56 5.22
CA GLU A 219 -1.57 -15.51 4.12
C GLU A 219 -2.42 -15.06 2.93
N GLY A 220 -3.66 -14.61 3.14
CA GLY A 220 -4.52 -14.08 2.09
C GLY A 220 -3.95 -12.84 1.37
N PHE A 221 -3.38 -11.88 2.12
CA PHE A 221 -2.69 -10.74 1.49
C PHE A 221 -1.41 -11.18 0.76
N ALA A 222 -0.62 -12.09 1.34
CA ALA A 222 0.59 -12.61 0.71
C ALA A 222 0.29 -13.36 -0.59
N ASP A 223 -0.77 -14.18 -0.61
CA ASP A 223 -1.23 -14.92 -1.79
C ASP A 223 -1.71 -13.96 -2.88
N ARG A 224 -2.42 -12.89 -2.51
CA ARG A 224 -2.87 -11.87 -3.46
C ARG A 224 -1.71 -11.07 -4.04
N ILE A 225 -0.72 -10.69 -3.23
CA ILE A 225 0.54 -10.10 -3.72
C ILE A 225 1.24 -11.07 -4.68
N ALA A 226 1.32 -12.36 -4.35
CA ALA A 226 1.96 -13.36 -5.19
C ALA A 226 1.20 -13.59 -6.50
N ALA A 227 -0.13 -13.49 -6.49
CA ALA A 227 -0.97 -13.55 -7.69
C ALA A 227 -0.73 -12.33 -8.59
N LEU A 228 -0.75 -11.12 -8.02
CA LEU A 228 -0.47 -9.88 -8.76
C LEU A 228 0.95 -9.86 -9.34
N LYS A 229 1.94 -10.35 -8.60
CA LYS A 229 3.32 -10.53 -9.11
C LYS A 229 3.36 -11.49 -10.30
N ARG A 230 2.57 -12.57 -10.29
CA ARG A 230 2.46 -13.50 -11.42
C ARG A 230 1.79 -12.85 -12.62
N MET A 231 0.69 -12.12 -12.41
CA MET A 231 -0.03 -11.39 -13.47
C MET A 231 0.86 -10.32 -14.13
N LEU A 232 1.66 -9.60 -13.33
CA LEU A 232 2.63 -8.64 -13.83
C LEU A 232 3.73 -9.30 -14.68
N ALA A 233 4.12 -10.53 -14.34
CA ALA A 233 5.12 -11.29 -15.08
C ALA A 233 4.56 -11.91 -16.38
N THR A 234 3.30 -12.35 -16.40
CA THR A 234 2.68 -12.94 -17.60
C THR A 234 2.17 -11.89 -18.59
N GLY A 235 1.85 -10.68 -18.12
CA GLY A 235 1.35 -9.60 -18.98
C GLY A 235 -0.09 -9.79 -19.45
N ASP A 236 -0.87 -10.63 -18.76
CA ASP A 236 -2.22 -11.03 -19.17
C ASP A 236 -3.29 -9.93 -18.97
N ILE A 237 -2.95 -8.80 -18.33
CA ILE A 237 -3.90 -7.75 -17.94
C ILE A 237 -3.34 -6.37 -18.30
N GLN A 238 -4.24 -5.45 -18.66
CA GLN A 238 -3.92 -4.04 -18.85
C GLN A 238 -3.29 -3.46 -17.58
N ASP A 239 -2.09 -2.89 -17.72
CA ASP A 239 -1.27 -2.35 -16.62
C ASP A 239 -2.03 -1.33 -15.74
N ASP A 240 -2.96 -0.57 -16.30
CA ASP A 240 -3.75 0.42 -15.56
C ASP A 240 -4.70 -0.23 -14.54
N SER A 241 -5.32 -1.37 -14.90
CA SER A 241 -6.16 -2.16 -13.97
C SER A 241 -5.32 -2.76 -12.84
N LEU A 242 -4.11 -3.22 -13.16
CA LEU A 242 -3.18 -3.77 -12.18
C LEU A 242 -2.74 -2.70 -11.17
N GLY A 243 -2.49 -1.47 -11.64
CA GLY A 243 -2.16 -0.34 -10.78
C GLY A 243 -3.24 -0.02 -9.75
N GLU A 244 -4.52 -0.02 -10.18
CA GLU A 244 -5.65 0.17 -9.26
C GLU A 244 -5.78 -0.96 -8.23
N GLU A 245 -5.64 -2.21 -8.66
CA GLU A 245 -5.68 -3.37 -7.76
C GLU A 245 -4.56 -3.34 -6.71
N ILE A 246 -3.34 -2.96 -7.11
CA ILE A 246 -2.19 -2.82 -6.20
C ILE A 246 -2.45 -1.69 -5.19
N GLY A 247 -2.98 -0.54 -5.65
CA GLY A 247 -3.35 0.56 -4.78
C GLY A 247 -4.43 0.19 -3.77
N GLN A 248 -5.47 -0.51 -4.20
CA GLN A 248 -6.53 -1.02 -3.33
C GLN A 248 -6.01 -2.03 -2.31
N LEU A 249 -5.14 -2.94 -2.74
CA LEU A 249 -4.51 -3.90 -1.85
C LEU A 249 -3.68 -3.21 -0.76
N GLY A 250 -2.88 -2.20 -1.12
CA GLY A 250 -2.13 -1.39 -0.16
C GLY A 250 -3.04 -0.73 0.88
N GLN A 251 -4.16 -0.15 0.44
CA GLN A 251 -5.15 0.44 1.36
C GLN A 251 -5.81 -0.60 2.26
N GLN A 252 -6.19 -1.76 1.73
CA GLN A 252 -6.78 -2.87 2.51
C GLN A 252 -5.81 -3.39 3.59
N ILE A 253 -4.52 -3.49 3.29
CA ILE A 253 -3.49 -3.87 4.26
C ILE A 253 -3.40 -2.82 5.38
N GLU A 254 -3.40 -1.53 5.04
CA GLU A 254 -3.36 -0.45 6.03
C GLU A 254 -4.60 -0.44 6.94
N ASP A 255 -5.79 -0.56 6.35
CA ASP A 255 -7.06 -0.54 7.09
C ASP A 255 -7.13 -1.74 8.05
N ALA A 256 -6.75 -2.93 7.59
CA ALA A 256 -6.69 -4.13 8.44
C ALA A 256 -5.71 -3.97 9.63
N VAL A 257 -4.59 -3.26 9.45
CA VAL A 257 -3.67 -2.95 10.55
C VAL A 257 -4.31 -2.01 11.56
N ILE A 258 -5.04 -0.99 11.09
CA ILE A 258 -5.69 0.00 11.97
C ILE A 258 -6.83 -0.67 12.76
N GLU A 259 -7.67 -1.46 12.11
CA GLU A 259 -8.78 -2.19 12.74
C GLU A 259 -8.27 -3.15 13.84
N GLU A 260 -7.18 -3.86 13.57
CA GLU A 260 -6.55 -4.75 14.56
C GLU A 260 -6.05 -3.99 15.80
N GLU A 261 -5.45 -2.80 15.60
CA GLU A 261 -4.96 -1.99 16.71
C GLU A 261 -6.11 -1.38 17.53
N VAL A 262 -7.21 -0.99 16.87
CA VAL A 262 -8.45 -0.58 17.55
C VAL A 262 -8.99 -1.71 18.41
N ARG A 263 -9.04 -2.94 17.89
CA ARG A 263 -9.43 -4.14 18.67
C ARG A 263 -8.52 -4.36 19.87
N ARG A 264 -7.20 -4.26 19.68
CA ARG A 264 -6.20 -4.41 20.76
C ARG A 264 -6.38 -3.36 21.85
N GLU A 265 -6.65 -2.11 21.48
CA GLU A 265 -6.91 -1.05 22.45
C GLU A 265 -8.22 -1.31 23.22
N ALA A 266 -9.28 -1.74 22.53
CA ALA A 266 -10.54 -2.12 23.17
C ALA A 266 -10.36 -3.30 24.15
N VAL A 267 -9.64 -4.34 23.75
CA VAL A 267 -9.30 -5.48 24.62
C VAL A 267 -8.50 -5.04 25.84
N ARG A 268 -7.51 -4.14 25.67
CA ARG A 268 -6.71 -3.61 26.79
C ARG A 268 -7.56 -2.80 27.76
N ALA A 269 -8.43 -1.94 27.25
CA ALA A 269 -9.36 -1.15 28.05
C ALA A 269 -10.29 -2.06 28.88
N ILE A 270 -10.93 -3.05 28.26
CA ILE A 270 -11.81 -4.01 28.95
C ILE A 270 -11.01 -4.80 29.98
N TYR A 271 -9.82 -5.27 29.64
CA TYR A 271 -8.95 -6.02 30.56
C TYR A 271 -8.59 -5.20 31.81
N GLN A 272 -8.16 -3.95 31.62
CA GLN A 272 -7.81 -3.06 32.73
C GLN A 272 -9.03 -2.70 33.57
N GLN A 273 -10.18 -2.50 32.92
CA GLN A 273 -11.43 -2.17 33.59
C GLN A 273 -11.96 -3.32 34.45
N LEU A 274 -11.92 -4.57 33.97
CA LEU A 274 -12.32 -5.71 34.79
C LEU A 274 -11.39 -5.89 35.99
N ARG A 275 -10.09 -5.61 35.82
CA ARG A 275 -9.11 -5.67 36.91
C ARG A 275 -9.32 -4.57 37.95
N SER A 276 -9.71 -3.35 37.55
CA SER A 276 -10.02 -2.24 38.48
C SER A 276 -11.24 -2.53 39.35
N GLN A 277 -12.17 -3.35 38.84
CA GLN A 277 -13.36 -3.81 39.56
C GLN A 277 -13.13 -5.13 40.35
N GLU A 278 -11.89 -5.39 40.78
CA GLU A 278 -11.52 -6.54 41.62
C GLU A 278 -11.83 -7.93 41.01
N PHE A 279 -11.96 -8.03 39.68
CA PHE A 279 -12.00 -9.34 39.03
C PHE A 279 -10.59 -9.88 38.82
N THR A 280 -10.44 -11.19 39.01
CA THR A 280 -9.30 -11.94 38.49
C THR A 280 -9.56 -12.23 37.02
N VAL A 281 -8.79 -11.57 36.13
CA VAL A 281 -8.95 -11.65 34.68
C VAL A 281 -7.98 -12.67 34.09
N GLU A 282 -8.50 -13.66 33.38
CA GLU A 282 -7.71 -14.62 32.61
C GLU A 282 -7.04 -13.92 31.41
N ALA A 283 -5.91 -14.45 30.93
CA ALA A 283 -5.24 -13.89 29.75
C ALA A 283 -6.20 -13.93 28.53
N PRO A 284 -6.36 -12.83 27.78
CA PRO A 284 -7.22 -12.80 26.59
C PRO A 284 -6.82 -13.90 25.60
N ARG A 285 -7.81 -14.60 25.04
CA ARG A 285 -7.59 -15.65 24.03
C ARG A 285 -8.46 -15.38 22.82
N ARG A 286 -7.85 -15.52 21.64
CA ARG A 286 -8.54 -15.37 20.36
C ARG A 286 -9.19 -16.69 19.95
N PHE A 287 -10.37 -16.59 19.35
CA PHE A 287 -11.13 -17.71 18.81
C PHE A 287 -11.48 -17.39 17.36
N VAL A 288 -11.07 -18.27 16.45
CA VAL A 288 -11.45 -18.24 15.04
C VAL A 288 -12.37 -19.43 14.79
N THR A 289 -13.56 -19.18 14.26
CA THR A 289 -14.56 -20.17 13.88
C THR A 289 -15.09 -19.80 12.50
N GLU A 290 -15.66 -20.72 11.73
CA GLU A 290 -16.22 -20.43 10.40
C GLU A 290 -17.16 -19.21 10.46
N GLY A 291 -16.71 -18.08 9.91
CA GLY A 291 -17.46 -16.82 9.89
C GLY A 291 -17.38 -15.94 11.15
N SER A 292 -16.55 -16.25 12.16
CA SER A 292 -16.35 -15.38 13.32
C SER A 292 -14.92 -15.37 13.85
N ASP A 293 -14.38 -14.16 14.03
CA ASP A 293 -13.07 -13.89 14.62
C ASP A 293 -13.23 -12.92 15.80
N TYR A 294 -12.96 -13.40 17.02
CA TYR A 294 -13.12 -12.59 18.22
C TYR A 294 -12.11 -12.94 19.31
N VAL A 295 -11.82 -11.95 20.15
CA VAL A 295 -11.00 -12.09 21.36
C VAL A 295 -11.92 -12.23 22.56
N ARG A 296 -11.81 -13.35 23.26
CA ARG A 296 -12.56 -13.61 24.50
C ARG A 296 -11.72 -13.28 25.72
N ILE A 297 -12.30 -12.50 26.62
CA ILE A 297 -11.77 -12.14 27.94
C ILE A 297 -12.70 -12.76 28.98
N VAL A 298 -12.14 -13.55 29.91
CA VAL A 298 -12.90 -14.17 31.00
C VAL A 298 -12.40 -13.60 32.32
N ALA A 299 -13.34 -13.11 33.14
CA ALA A 299 -13.06 -12.51 34.43
C ALA A 299 -13.93 -13.16 35.51
N ARG A 300 -13.36 -13.40 36.70
CA ARG A 300 -14.05 -14.05 37.82
C ARG A 300 -13.76 -13.34 39.15
N ARG A 301 -14.74 -13.27 40.02
CA ARG A 301 -14.56 -12.85 41.42
C ARG A 301 -14.47 -14.07 42.35
N PRO A 302 -13.82 -13.93 43.53
CA PRO A 302 -13.85 -14.96 44.58
C PRO A 302 -15.27 -15.37 44.99
N SER A 303 -16.24 -14.45 44.89
CA SER A 303 -17.66 -14.69 45.15
C SER A 303 -18.35 -15.59 44.11
N GLY A 304 -17.63 -16.09 43.09
CA GLY A 304 -18.18 -16.96 42.04
C GLY A 304 -18.82 -16.23 40.85
N ARG A 305 -18.94 -14.89 40.89
CA ARG A 305 -19.43 -14.07 39.77
C ARG A 305 -18.47 -14.14 38.58
N ARG A 306 -19.01 -14.21 37.38
CA ARG A 306 -18.22 -14.35 36.14
C ARG A 306 -18.65 -13.33 35.10
N VAL A 307 -17.69 -12.79 34.38
CA VAL A 307 -17.91 -11.95 33.20
C VAL A 307 -17.16 -12.57 32.03
N VAL A 308 -17.81 -12.63 30.88
CA VAL A 308 -17.20 -13.03 29.60
C VAL A 308 -17.43 -11.90 28.62
N CYS A 309 -16.36 -11.38 28.04
CA CYS A 309 -16.42 -10.37 26.99
C CYS A 309 -15.82 -10.97 25.72
N GLU A 310 -16.45 -10.74 24.56
CA GLU A 310 -16.01 -11.16 23.24
C GLU A 310 -15.95 -9.92 22.36
N VAL A 311 -14.75 -9.59 21.88
CA VAL A 311 -14.46 -8.40 21.07
C VAL A 311 -14.11 -8.85 19.66
N ASP A 312 -14.86 -8.41 18.65
CA ASP A 312 -14.53 -8.69 17.25
C ASP A 312 -13.69 -7.58 16.61
N ASN A 313 -13.35 -7.78 15.33
CA ASN A 313 -12.51 -6.85 14.54
C ASN A 313 -13.33 -5.74 13.88
N HIS A 314 -14.65 -5.86 13.90
CA HIS A 314 -15.59 -4.94 13.24
C HIS A 314 -16.23 -3.95 14.23
N GLY A 315 -15.73 -3.89 15.46
CA GLY A 315 -16.25 -2.96 16.45
C GLY A 315 -17.46 -3.49 17.21
N ALA A 316 -17.73 -4.80 17.28
CA ALA A 316 -18.75 -5.36 18.15
C ALA A 316 -18.16 -5.97 19.43
N LEU A 317 -18.81 -5.67 20.55
CA LEU A 317 -18.54 -6.20 21.88
C LEU A 317 -19.75 -6.99 22.35
N LYS A 318 -19.60 -8.29 22.55
CA LYS A 318 -20.58 -9.12 23.25
C LYS A 318 -20.10 -9.34 24.67
N TYR A 319 -20.97 -9.13 25.67
CA TYR A 319 -20.61 -9.39 27.06
C TYR A 319 -21.71 -10.10 27.82
N ARG A 320 -21.30 -11.02 28.69
CA ARG A 320 -22.18 -11.86 29.50
C ARG A 320 -21.76 -11.80 30.96
N PHE A 321 -22.70 -11.43 31.82
CA PHE A 321 -22.53 -11.39 33.28
C PHE A 321 -23.29 -12.58 33.89
N ASP A 322 -22.55 -13.50 34.49
CA ASP A 322 -23.02 -14.79 34.99
C ASP A 322 -22.85 -14.94 36.50
N LYS A 323 -23.71 -15.77 37.11
CA LYS A 323 -23.68 -16.15 38.54
C LYS A 323 -23.87 -14.97 39.51
N TYR A 324 -24.73 -14.02 39.14
CA TYR A 324 -25.16 -12.94 40.04
C TYR A 324 -26.43 -13.31 40.80
N GLU A 325 -26.52 -12.91 42.07
CA GLU A 325 -27.74 -13.04 42.88
C GLU A 325 -28.61 -11.78 42.78
N GLY A 326 -29.91 -11.93 42.53
CA GLY A 326 -30.85 -10.81 42.41
C GLY A 326 -30.53 -9.85 41.26
N MET A 327 -30.77 -8.55 41.47
CA MET A 327 -30.51 -7.46 40.50
C MET A 327 -29.10 -6.87 40.63
N THR A 328 -28.18 -7.53 41.34
CA THR A 328 -26.83 -7.00 41.57
C THR A 328 -25.98 -6.90 40.30
N CYS A 329 -26.31 -7.66 39.25
CA CYS A 329 -25.66 -7.56 37.95
C CYS A 329 -25.87 -6.20 37.28
N LEU A 330 -27.03 -5.55 37.47
CA LEU A 330 -27.36 -4.29 36.80
C LEU A 330 -26.39 -3.17 37.19
N LYS A 331 -26.03 -3.09 38.48
CA LYS A 331 -25.10 -2.07 38.99
C LYS A 331 -23.68 -2.28 38.46
N ASP A 332 -23.25 -3.54 38.39
CA ASP A 332 -21.91 -3.87 37.89
C ASP A 332 -21.84 -3.67 36.36
N ILE A 333 -22.92 -3.92 35.60
CA ILE A 333 -23.03 -3.61 34.16
C ILE A 333 -23.02 -2.09 33.92
N GLU A 334 -23.82 -1.32 34.66
CA GLU A 334 -23.89 0.13 34.50
C GLU A 334 -22.54 0.78 34.82
N LYS A 335 -21.88 0.34 35.89
CA LYS A 335 -20.52 0.79 36.23
C LYS A 335 -19.52 0.39 35.15
N PHE A 336 -19.62 -0.82 34.61
CA PHE A 336 -18.77 -1.28 33.51
C PHE A 336 -18.91 -0.40 32.26
N ASN A 337 -20.15 -0.08 31.86
CA ASN A 337 -20.40 0.75 30.68
C ASN A 337 -19.92 2.21 30.88
N ILE A 338 -20.24 2.82 32.03
CA ILE A 338 -19.81 4.20 32.34
C ILE A 338 -18.29 4.32 32.36
N ASP A 339 -17.61 3.36 32.98
CA ASP A 339 -16.15 3.42 33.11
C ASP A 339 -15.45 3.13 31.76
N LEU A 340 -15.99 2.26 30.91
CA LEU A 340 -15.48 2.07 29.55
C LEU A 340 -15.55 3.36 28.72
N GLU A 341 -16.67 4.08 28.82
CA GLU A 341 -16.85 5.37 28.15
C GLU A 341 -15.94 6.46 28.72
N ARG A 342 -15.91 6.62 30.04
CA ARG A 342 -15.22 7.73 30.70
C ARG A 342 -13.70 7.56 30.78
N VAL A 343 -13.23 6.34 31.06
CA VAL A 343 -11.81 6.08 31.34
C VAL A 343 -11.07 5.70 30.06
N TYR A 344 -11.75 5.01 29.14
CA TYR A 344 -11.12 4.42 27.96
C TYR A 344 -11.68 4.94 26.63
N SER A 345 -12.58 5.93 26.66
CA SER A 345 -13.14 6.56 25.45
C SER A 345 -13.82 5.55 24.50
N LEU A 346 -14.37 4.47 25.04
CA LEU A 346 -15.12 3.45 24.30
C LEU A 346 -16.62 3.70 24.45
N LYS A 347 -17.26 4.21 23.40
CA LYS A 347 -18.71 4.41 23.38
C LYS A 347 -19.40 3.13 22.96
N LEU A 348 -20.37 2.69 23.75
CA LEU A 348 -21.20 1.54 23.41
C LEU A 348 -22.48 2.03 22.74
N SER A 349 -22.67 1.71 21.46
CA SER A 349 -23.87 2.02 20.71
C SER A 349 -24.73 0.78 20.49
N GLU A 350 -26.03 0.99 20.34
CA GLU A 350 -27.02 -0.04 19.98
C GLU A 350 -27.01 -1.28 20.88
N GLU A 351 -27.02 -1.08 22.21
CA GLU A 351 -27.06 -2.19 23.17
C GLU A 351 -28.36 -3.02 22.99
N ARG A 352 -28.18 -4.30 22.62
CA ARG A 352 -29.26 -5.28 22.49
C ARG A 352 -29.08 -6.39 23.52
N VAL A 353 -30.15 -6.70 24.25
CA VAL A 353 -30.19 -7.86 25.14
C VAL A 353 -30.35 -9.11 24.27
N LEU A 354 -29.31 -9.93 24.18
CA LEU A 354 -29.35 -11.20 23.44
C LEU A 354 -30.08 -12.27 24.25
N TRP A 355 -29.89 -12.27 25.58
CA TRP A 355 -30.51 -13.24 26.45
C TRP A 355 -30.59 -12.74 27.90
N SER A 356 -31.70 -13.01 28.58
CA SER A 356 -31.87 -12.76 30.01
C SER A 356 -32.55 -13.95 30.64
N ASN A 357 -32.01 -14.45 31.76
CA ASN A 357 -32.62 -15.56 32.48
C ASN A 357 -34.07 -15.21 32.95
N PRO A 358 -35.11 -16.00 32.59
CA PRO A 358 -36.51 -15.75 32.93
C PRO A 358 -36.90 -15.95 34.42
N ASP A 359 -35.97 -16.34 35.30
CA ASP A 359 -36.22 -16.82 36.68
C ASP A 359 -36.94 -15.88 37.69
N ARG A 360 -37.50 -14.73 37.28
CA ARG A 360 -38.30 -13.87 38.20
C ARG A 360 -39.60 -13.28 37.68
N LEU A 361 -40.01 -13.44 36.43
CA LEU A 361 -41.40 -13.07 36.07
C LEU A 361 -42.44 -13.97 36.77
N ALA A 362 -42.04 -15.18 37.21
CA ALA A 362 -42.94 -16.12 37.87
C ALA A 362 -43.05 -15.96 39.40
N LYS A 363 -42.13 -15.22 40.06
CA LYS A 363 -42.18 -15.07 41.54
C LYS A 363 -43.19 -14.02 42.01
N ASP A 364 -43.47 -13.01 41.19
CA ASP A 364 -44.51 -12.02 41.51
C ASP A 364 -45.92 -12.51 41.12
N ALA A 365 -46.02 -13.42 40.15
CA ALA A 365 -47.30 -14.04 39.77
C ALA A 365 -47.87 -14.98 40.84
N TYR A 366 -47.02 -15.62 41.66
CA TYR A 366 -47.48 -16.51 42.73
C TYR A 366 -47.83 -15.78 44.04
N ASN A 367 -47.25 -14.59 44.28
CA ASN A 367 -47.54 -13.81 45.49
C ASN A 367 -48.88 -13.07 45.41
N ALA A 368 -49.34 -12.71 44.20
CA ALA A 368 -50.66 -12.10 44.01
C ALA A 368 -51.84 -13.07 44.26
N VAL A 369 -51.61 -14.39 44.24
CA VAL A 369 -52.67 -15.40 44.45
C VAL A 369 -52.71 -15.92 45.89
N SER A 370 -51.65 -15.71 46.68
CA SER A 370 -51.60 -16.18 48.07
C SER A 370 -52.08 -15.17 49.12
N GLU A 371 -52.17 -13.88 48.78
CA GLU A 371 -52.69 -12.87 49.71
C GLU A 371 -54.23 -12.82 49.77
N ASP A 372 -54.93 -13.39 48.79
CA ASP A 372 -56.40 -13.33 48.71
C ASP A 372 -57.12 -14.56 49.33
N ARG A 373 -56.41 -15.40 50.09
CA ARG A 373 -56.97 -16.61 50.75
C ARG A 373 -56.83 -16.64 52.27
N ARG A 374 -56.53 -15.50 52.92
CA ARG A 374 -56.48 -15.40 54.40
C ARG A 374 -57.45 -14.41 55.03
N THR A 375 -58.42 -13.92 54.27
CA THR A 375 -59.58 -13.19 54.82
C THR A 375 -60.84 -13.66 54.11
N LEU A 376 -61.47 -14.69 54.67
CA LEU A 376 -62.91 -14.78 55.00
C LEU A 376 -63.26 -16.21 55.43
#